data_AF-A0A918FA63-F1
#
_entry.id   AF-A0A918FA63-F1
#
_cell.length_a   1.000
_cell.length_b   1.000
_cell.length_c   1.000
_cell.angle_alpha   90.00
_cell.angle_beta   90.00
_cell.angle_gamma   90.00
#
_symmetry.space_group_name_H-M   'P 1'
#
loop_
_entity.id
_entity.type
_entity.pdbx_description
1 polymer ?
#
loop_
_entity_poly.entity_id
_entity_poly.type
_entity_poly.pdbx_seq_one_letter_code
_entity_poly.pdbx_strand_id
1 'polypeptide(L)'
;MPGWLPTHLTRAQLEERRLAALDWLQQDTHSYAQIAEPFGVSVHTVNSWKTRLKRKGTIQATVAPGPPSRLTPDQHAQLRTLLREGPLAYGHQDHPPRPGPDRPSLWSLVSQ
;
A
#
# COMPACT_ATOMS: atom_id res chain seq x y z
N MET A 1 -32.19 -2.41 -6.82
CA MET A 1 -31.60 -2.67 -5.49
C MET A 1 -30.44 -1.71 -5.31
N PRO A 2 -30.44 -0.78 -4.33
CA PRO A 2 -29.20 -0.09 -4.03
C PRO A 2 -28.27 -1.14 -3.40
N GLY A 3 -27.25 -1.56 -4.14
CA GLY A 3 -26.19 -2.40 -3.61
C GLY A 3 -25.48 -1.69 -2.46
N TRP A 4 -24.82 -2.45 -1.59
CA TRP A 4 -23.96 -1.88 -0.56
C TRP A 4 -22.96 -0.90 -1.19
N LEU A 5 -23.06 0.38 -0.79
CA LEU A 5 -22.13 1.43 -1.17
C LEU A 5 -21.29 1.78 0.06
N PRO A 6 -19.96 1.61 0.00
CA PRO A 6 -19.11 1.98 1.12
C PRO A 6 -19.21 3.48 1.40
N THR A 7 -19.44 3.85 2.66
CA THR A 7 -19.50 5.25 3.13
C THR A 7 -18.20 6.01 2.86
N HIS A 8 -17.08 5.29 2.79
CA HIS A 8 -15.76 5.83 2.52
C HIS A 8 -15.08 5.07 1.38
N LEU A 9 -14.52 5.82 0.44
CA LEU A 9 -13.67 5.26 -0.61
C LEU A 9 -12.35 4.79 -0.01
N THR A 10 -11.90 3.61 -0.43
CA THR A 10 -10.57 3.10 -0.12
C THR A 10 -9.49 4.01 -0.72
N ARG A 11 -8.24 3.88 -0.25
CA ARG A 11 -7.11 4.64 -0.82
C ARG A 11 -6.94 4.40 -2.31
N ALA A 12 -7.18 3.16 -2.77
CA ALA A 12 -7.12 2.80 -4.19
C ALA A 12 -8.21 3.52 -4.99
N GLN A 13 -9.46 3.50 -4.51
CA GLN A 13 -10.58 4.19 -5.16
C GLN A 13 -10.40 5.72 -5.20
N LEU A 14 -9.84 6.31 -4.14
CA LEU A 14 -9.48 7.73 -4.12
C LEU A 14 -8.41 8.07 -5.15
N GLU A 15 -7.47 7.16 -5.38
CA GLU A 15 -6.44 7.30 -6.39
C GLU A 15 -7.01 7.15 -7.79
N GLU A 16 -7.80 6.11 -8.05
CA GLU A 16 -8.52 5.90 -9.32
C GLU A 16 -9.29 7.16 -9.73
N ARG A 17 -10.08 7.73 -8.81
CA ARG A 17 -10.81 8.97 -9.05
C ARG A 17 -9.88 10.14 -9.41
N ARG A 18 -8.76 10.27 -8.71
CA ARG A 18 -7.80 11.35 -8.96
C ARG A 18 -7.14 11.21 -10.32
N LEU A 19 -6.79 9.99 -10.72
CA LEU A 19 -6.15 9.70 -12.01
C LEU A 19 -7.13 9.82 -13.17
N ALA A 20 -8.40 9.46 -12.99
CA ALA A 20 -9.43 9.67 -14.00
C ALA A 20 -9.62 11.17 -14.34
N ALA A 21 -9.34 12.07 -13.39
CA ALA A 21 -9.40 13.52 -13.62
C ALA A 21 -8.13 14.10 -14.29
N LEU A 22 -7.07 13.29 -14.47
CA LEU A 22 -5.80 13.77 -15.02
C LEU A 22 -5.97 14.29 -16.45
N ASP A 23 -6.66 13.54 -17.30
CA ASP A 23 -6.86 13.90 -18.71
C ASP A 23 -7.59 15.24 -18.84
N TRP A 24 -8.62 15.45 -18.01
CA TRP A 24 -9.40 16.69 -17.99
C TRP A 24 -8.56 17.88 -17.50
N LEU A 25 -7.68 17.63 -16.53
CA LEU A 25 -6.74 18.63 -16.01
C LEU A 25 -5.66 19.01 -17.03
N GLN A 26 -5.26 18.10 -17.92
CA GLN A 26 -4.24 18.32 -18.95
C GLN A 26 -4.79 19.04 -20.19
N GLN A 27 -6.05 18.75 -20.57
CA GLN A 27 -6.68 19.33 -21.76
C GLN A 27 -6.97 20.85 -21.63
N ASP A 28 -6.91 21.40 -20.41
CA ASP A 28 -7.10 22.83 -20.07
C ASP A 28 -8.40 23.48 -20.60
N THR A 29 -9.33 22.68 -21.15
CA THR A 29 -10.57 23.13 -21.80
C THR A 29 -11.74 23.25 -20.81
N HIS A 30 -11.63 22.59 -19.66
CA HIS A 30 -12.68 22.52 -18.65
C HIS A 30 -12.41 23.49 -17.50
N SER A 31 -13.45 24.21 -17.07
CA SER A 31 -13.42 24.96 -15.81
C SER A 31 -13.33 24.02 -14.61
N TYR A 32 -12.87 24.53 -13.46
CA TYR A 32 -12.75 23.70 -12.26
C TYR A 32 -14.09 23.15 -11.75
N ALA A 33 -15.19 23.87 -11.97
CA ALA A 33 -16.53 23.39 -11.63
C ALA A 33 -16.95 22.22 -12.54
N GLN A 34 -16.65 22.31 -13.84
CA GLN A 34 -16.94 21.24 -14.81
C GLN A 34 -16.12 19.97 -14.56
N ILE A 35 -14.93 20.12 -13.95
CA ILE A 35 -14.14 18.97 -13.49
C ILE A 35 -14.70 18.45 -12.15
N ALA A 36 -15.06 19.32 -11.22
CA ALA A 36 -15.50 18.94 -9.87
C ALA A 36 -16.75 18.04 -9.85
N GLU A 37 -17.77 18.40 -10.64
CA GLU A 37 -19.06 17.70 -10.74
C GLU A 37 -18.94 16.20 -11.05
N PRO A 38 -18.37 15.78 -12.20
CA PRO A 38 -18.32 14.37 -12.58
C PRO A 38 -17.49 13.50 -11.63
N PHE A 39 -16.52 14.09 -10.91
CA PHE A 39 -15.68 13.37 -9.95
C PHE A 39 -16.23 13.43 -8.51
N GLY A 40 -17.30 14.20 -8.25
CA GLY A 40 -17.85 14.36 -6.90
C GLY A 40 -16.82 14.88 -5.90
N VAL A 41 -16.02 15.86 -6.33
CA VAL A 41 -14.99 16.53 -5.51
C VAL A 41 -15.26 18.03 -5.44
N SER A 42 -14.69 18.71 -4.47
CA SER A 42 -14.79 20.17 -4.40
C SER A 42 -13.91 20.85 -5.46
N VAL A 43 -14.29 22.06 -5.88
CA VAL A 43 -13.46 22.94 -6.72
C VAL A 43 -12.06 23.17 -6.10
N HIS A 44 -11.99 23.28 -4.77
CA HIS A 44 -10.72 23.42 -4.06
C HIS A 44 -9.81 22.19 -4.26
N THR A 45 -10.39 20.99 -4.27
CA THR A 45 -9.65 19.74 -4.56
C THR A 45 -9.08 19.76 -5.97
N VAL A 46 -9.85 20.18 -6.97
CA VAL A 46 -9.39 20.32 -8.36
C VAL A 46 -8.24 21.33 -8.46
N ASN A 47 -8.36 22.48 -7.80
CA ASN A 47 -7.30 23.49 -7.77
C ASN A 47 -5.99 22.95 -7.14
N SER A 48 -6.11 22.19 -6.05
CA SER A 48 -4.98 21.53 -5.39
C SER A 48 -4.30 20.52 -6.33
N TRP A 49 -5.08 19.71 -7.06
CA TRP A 49 -4.55 18.78 -8.06
C TRP A 49 -3.80 19.49 -9.17
N LYS A 50 -4.36 20.57 -9.72
CA LYS A 50 -3.71 21.33 -10.78
C LYS A 50 -2.42 22.00 -10.32
N THR A 51 -2.43 22.59 -9.13
CA THR A 51 -1.22 23.15 -8.51
C THR A 51 -0.15 22.08 -8.31
N ARG A 52 -0.55 20.89 -7.85
CA ARG A 52 0.37 19.75 -7.69
C ARG A 52 0.92 19.26 -9.02
N LEU A 53 0.08 19.17 -10.06
CA LEU A 53 0.48 18.79 -11.42
C LEU A 53 1.54 19.76 -11.96
N LYS A 54 1.31 21.07 -11.83
CA LYS A 54 2.29 22.10 -12.25
C LYS A 54 3.63 21.99 -11.52
N ARG A 55 3.61 21.67 -10.22
CA ARG A 55 4.83 21.61 -9.39
C ARG A 55 5.60 20.30 -9.52
N LYS A 56 4.92 19.16 -9.63
CA LYS A 56 5.52 17.82 -9.57
C LYS A 56 5.45 17.04 -10.88
N GLY A 57 4.72 17.52 -11.88
CA GLY A 57 4.44 16.79 -13.12
C GLY A 57 3.46 15.62 -12.96
N THR A 58 3.04 15.30 -11.74
CA THR A 58 2.10 14.20 -11.44
C THR A 58 1.14 14.55 -10.32
N ILE A 59 -0.07 14.00 -10.40
CA ILE A 59 -1.06 14.03 -9.32
C ILE A 59 -1.19 12.68 -8.62
N GLN A 60 -0.42 11.65 -9.01
CA GLN A 60 -0.46 10.33 -8.37
C GLN A 60 -0.23 10.41 -6.87
N ALA A 61 -0.89 9.55 -6.09
CA ALA A 61 -0.61 9.39 -4.68
C ALA A 61 0.90 9.08 -4.51
N THR A 62 1.56 9.87 -3.67
CA THR A 62 2.91 9.50 -3.23
C THR A 62 2.73 8.45 -2.15
N VAL A 63 3.36 7.28 -2.32
CA VAL A 63 3.48 6.31 -1.24
C VAL A 63 4.32 6.98 -0.16
N ALA A 64 3.71 7.26 0.99
CA ALA A 64 4.46 7.79 2.12
C ALA A 64 5.54 6.76 2.48
N PRO A 65 6.82 7.16 2.59
CA PRO A 65 7.80 6.25 3.13
C PRO A 65 7.32 5.85 4.52
N GLY A 66 7.41 4.56 4.83
CA GLY A 66 7.16 4.08 6.18
C GLY A 66 8.08 4.78 7.19
N PRO A 67 7.88 4.54 8.49
CA PRO A 67 8.82 5.03 9.49
C PRO A 67 10.25 4.60 9.10
N PRO A 68 11.25 5.49 9.31
CA PRO A 68 12.63 5.16 8.99
C PRO A 68 13.04 3.86 9.69
N SER A 69 13.86 3.05 9.02
CA SER A 69 14.32 1.80 9.61
C SER A 69 15.03 2.09 10.93
N ARG A 70 14.65 1.37 11.99
CA ARG A 70 15.30 1.48 13.30
C ARG A 70 16.67 0.81 13.34
N LEU A 71 16.99 0.01 12.32
CA LEU A 71 18.26 -0.70 12.21
C LEU A 71 19.22 0.04 11.29
N THR A 72 20.46 0.17 11.73
CA THR A 72 21.56 0.67 10.89
C THR A 72 21.95 -0.35 9.81
N PRO A 73 22.66 0.05 8.75
CA PRO A 73 23.16 -0.89 7.73
C PRO A 73 23.97 -2.06 8.33
N ASP A 74 24.79 -1.79 9.33
CA ASP A 74 25.60 -2.81 10.02
C ASP A 74 24.72 -3.77 10.82
N GLN A 75 23.68 -3.27 11.48
CA GLN A 75 22.72 -4.11 12.20
C GLN A 75 21.89 -4.98 11.23
N HIS A 76 21.59 -4.47 10.03
CA HIS A 76 20.99 -5.29 8.97
C HIS A 76 21.93 -6.39 8.49
N ALA A 77 23.23 -6.10 8.35
CA ALA A 77 24.23 -7.09 7.99
C ALA A 77 24.35 -8.18 9.07
N GLN A 78 24.40 -7.77 10.34
CA GLN A 78 24.40 -8.69 11.48
C GLN A 78 23.14 -9.55 11.52
N LEU A 79 21.96 -8.95 11.32
CA LEU A 79 20.69 -9.69 11.27
C LEU A 79 20.69 -10.74 10.15
N ARG A 80 21.20 -10.42 8.96
CA ARG A 80 21.31 -11.38 7.85
C ARG A 80 22.26 -12.54 8.16
N THR A 81 23.30 -12.31 8.95
CA THR A 81 24.21 -13.37 9.40
C THR A 81 23.51 -14.28 10.41
N LEU A 82 22.89 -13.69 11.45
CA LEU A 82 22.13 -14.44 12.46
C LEU A 82 21.01 -15.30 11.84
N LEU A 83 20.28 -14.74 10.87
CA LEU A 83 19.22 -15.47 10.16
C LEU A 83 19.75 -16.63 9.31
N ARG A 84 20.99 -16.54 8.80
CA ARG A 84 21.62 -17.62 8.01
C ARG A 84 22.21 -18.72 8.88
N GLU A 85 22.82 -18.34 10.01
CA GLU A 85 23.35 -19.30 10.99
C GLU A 85 22.22 -20.09 11.65
N GLY A 86 21.04 -19.47 11.75
CA GLY A 86 19.83 -20.11 12.25
C GLY A 86 19.82 -20.25 13.76
N PRO A 87 18.64 -20.53 14.34
CA PRO A 87 18.46 -20.60 15.80
C PRO A 87 19.32 -21.68 16.45
N LEU A 88 19.56 -22.80 15.76
CA LEU A 88 20.33 -23.94 16.26
C LEU A 88 21.78 -23.58 16.59
N ALA A 89 22.41 -22.70 15.79
CA ALA A 89 23.78 -22.24 16.03
C ALA A 89 23.94 -21.48 17.36
N TYR A 90 22.83 -20.98 17.91
CA TYR A 90 22.78 -20.21 19.17
C TYR A 90 21.99 -20.93 20.27
N GLY A 91 21.76 -22.24 20.13
CA GLY A 91 21.10 -23.06 21.15
C GLY A 91 19.57 -22.85 21.22
N HIS A 92 18.97 -22.22 20.23
CA HIS A 92 17.52 -22.08 20.12
C HIS A 92 16.94 -23.21 19.26
N GLN A 93 15.78 -23.73 19.64
CA GLN A 93 15.07 -24.71 18.83
C GLN A 93 14.45 -24.04 17.61
N ASP A 94 14.69 -24.59 16.42
CA ASP A 94 13.93 -24.23 15.23
C ASP A 94 12.57 -24.92 15.31
N HIS A 95 11.57 -24.26 15.90
CA HIS A 95 10.22 -24.82 15.95
C HIS A 95 9.64 -24.73 14.54
N PRO A 96 9.25 -25.85 13.90
CA PRO A 96 8.60 -25.80 12.61
C PRO A 96 7.35 -24.91 12.71
N PRO A 97 6.98 -24.19 11.64
CA PRO A 97 5.82 -23.31 11.66
C PRO A 97 4.61 -24.10 12.17
N ARG A 98 3.96 -23.56 13.22
CA ARG A 98 2.76 -24.16 13.81
C ARG A 98 1.77 -24.42 12.66
N PRO A 99 1.29 -25.65 12.47
CA PRO A 99 0.33 -25.91 11.42
C PRO A 99 -0.88 -25.00 11.64
N GLY A 100 -1.31 -24.32 10.58
CA GLY A 100 -2.58 -23.61 10.58
C GLY A 100 -3.73 -24.59 10.83
N PRO A 101 -4.93 -24.08 11.19
CA PRO A 101 -6.06 -24.93 11.59
C PRO A 101 -6.44 -26.01 10.57
N ASP A 102 -6.06 -25.85 9.30
CA ASP A 102 -6.48 -26.71 8.19
C ASP A 102 -5.38 -27.63 7.63
N ARG A 103 -4.26 -27.86 8.33
CA ARG A 103 -3.25 -28.85 7.91
C ARG A 103 -2.86 -29.82 9.02
N PRO A 104 -3.06 -31.14 8.84
CA PRO A 104 -2.58 -32.11 9.81
C PRO A 104 -1.05 -32.12 9.86
N SER A 105 -0.49 -32.22 11.06
CA SER A 105 0.95 -32.30 11.33
C SER A 105 1.59 -33.44 10.54
N LEU A 106 2.75 -33.17 9.92
CA LEU A 106 3.55 -34.16 9.18
C LEU A 106 3.99 -35.37 10.04
N TRP A 107 3.94 -35.24 11.38
CA TRP A 107 4.25 -36.31 12.32
C TRP A 107 3.14 -37.36 12.48
N SER A 108 1.94 -37.16 11.90
CA SER A 108 0.86 -38.14 11.94
C SER A 108 0.97 -39.23 10.85
N LEU A 109 1.89 -39.09 9.89
CA LEU A 109 2.02 -40.00 8.74
C LEU A 109 3.17 -41.02 8.84
N VAL A 110 4.02 -40.94 9.88
CA VAL A 110 5.21 -41.80 10.05
C VAL A 110 4.96 -42.92 11.09
N SER A 111 3.72 -43.15 11.52
CA SER A 111 3.40 -44.20 12.51
C SER A 111 2.28 -45.15 12.10
N GLN A 112 2.24 -45.58 10.83
CA GLN A 112 1.50 -46.80 10.44
C GLN A 112 2.44 -47.83 9.85
#